data_AF-A0A2E3FJL6-F1
#
_entry.id   AF-A0A2E3FJL6-F1
#
_cell.length_a   1.000
_cell.length_b   1.000
_cell.length_c   1.000
_cell.angle_alpha   90.00
_cell.angle_beta   90.00
_cell.angle_gamma   90.00
#
_symmetry.space_group_name_H-M   'P 1'
#
loop_
_entity.id
_entity.type
_entity.pdbx_description
1 polymer ?
#
loop_
_entity_poly.entity_id
_entity_poly.type
_entity_poly.pdbx_seq_one_letter_code
_entity_poly.pdbx_strand_id
1 'polypeptide(L)'
;MVEMILKEFPLTEVVRIPMNKDTYTKEEVDALIKYAIDEARKIDEASMAKHNRDATVISMILGFTALALFVDGLLRLLGIIPPFMEIDIDVLDRIVERVEVDVFDKLKQVPIQKLFQR
;
A
#
# COMPACT_ATOMS: atom_id res chain seq x y z
N MET A 1 -70.55 3.76 -13.52
CA MET A 1 -71.19 3.91 -12.18
C MET A 1 -70.56 5.04 -11.37
N VAL A 2 -69.23 5.16 -11.32
CA VAL A 2 -68.53 6.27 -10.61
C VAL A 2 -68.85 7.65 -11.19
N GLU A 3 -69.01 7.77 -12.51
CA GLU A 3 -69.36 9.04 -13.18
C GLU A 3 -70.76 9.57 -12.84
N MET A 4 -71.72 8.69 -12.52
CA MET A 4 -73.06 9.12 -12.08
C MET A 4 -73.03 9.66 -10.65
N ILE A 5 -72.19 9.10 -9.79
CA ILE A 5 -72.06 9.50 -8.38
C ILE A 5 -71.47 10.91 -8.27
N LEU A 6 -70.56 11.30 -9.15
CA LEU A 6 -69.93 12.63 -9.15
C LEU A 6 -70.88 13.77 -9.56
N LYS A 7 -71.99 13.48 -10.26
CA LYS A 7 -72.95 14.50 -10.73
C LYS A 7 -73.92 14.99 -9.65
N GLU A 8 -74.09 14.24 -8.57
CA GLU A 8 -75.06 14.54 -7.50
C GLU A 8 -74.43 15.26 -6.30
N PHE A 9 -73.11 15.48 -6.29
CA PHE A 9 -72.47 16.23 -5.22
C PHE A 9 -72.63 17.74 -5.43
N PRO A 10 -73.15 18.49 -4.44
CA PRO A 10 -73.23 19.95 -4.50
C PRO A 10 -71.81 20.52 -4.31
N LEU A 11 -71.07 20.59 -5.40
CA LEU A 11 -69.74 21.20 -5.43
C LEU A 11 -69.93 22.71 -5.55
N THR A 12 -69.70 23.44 -4.46
CA THR A 12 -69.76 24.91 -4.44
C THR A 12 -68.53 25.55 -5.09
N GLU A 13 -67.41 24.84 -5.24
CA GLU A 13 -66.24 25.32 -5.98
C GLU A 13 -65.32 24.15 -6.38
N VAL A 14 -64.96 24.05 -7.66
CA VAL A 14 -63.92 23.11 -8.13
C VAL A 14 -62.61 23.88 -8.20
N VAL A 15 -61.83 23.83 -7.12
CA VAL A 15 -60.47 24.39 -7.12
C VAL A 15 -59.58 23.46 -7.92
N ARG A 16 -59.29 23.81 -9.18
CA ARG A 16 -58.17 23.21 -9.93
C ARG A 16 -56.88 23.78 -9.39
N ILE A 17 -56.27 23.09 -8.43
CA ILE A 17 -54.89 23.34 -8.07
C ILE A 17 -54.05 22.95 -9.30
N PRO A 18 -53.28 23.87 -9.92
CA PRO A 18 -52.33 23.46 -10.94
C PRO A 18 -51.40 22.46 -10.25
N MET A 19 -51.35 21.23 -10.76
CA MET A 19 -50.43 20.22 -10.26
C MET A 19 -49.03 20.74 -10.58
N ASN A 20 -48.49 21.53 -9.65
CA ASN A 20 -47.10 21.93 -9.67
C ASN A 20 -46.30 20.62 -9.74
N LYS A 21 -45.25 20.61 -10.54
CA LYS A 21 -44.51 19.39 -10.91
C LYS A 21 -43.64 18.89 -9.74
N ASP A 22 -44.21 18.86 -8.54
CA ASP A 22 -43.56 18.61 -7.26
C ASP A 22 -43.33 17.11 -7.01
N THR A 23 -43.66 16.26 -7.98
CA THR A 23 -43.49 14.81 -7.88
C THR A 23 -42.84 14.29 -9.15
N TYR A 24 -41.83 13.44 -8.96
CA TYR A 24 -41.16 12.73 -10.03
C TYR A 24 -41.91 11.42 -10.33
N THR A 25 -41.96 11.06 -11.60
CA THR A 25 -42.36 9.71 -12.03
C THR A 25 -41.31 8.69 -11.63
N LYS A 26 -41.71 7.41 -11.54
CA LYS A 26 -40.77 6.34 -11.20
C LYS A 26 -39.60 6.29 -12.20
N GLU A 27 -39.89 6.51 -13.47
CA GLU A 27 -38.92 6.53 -14.55
C GLU A 27 -37.90 7.67 -14.40
N GLU A 28 -38.35 8.86 -13.99
CA GLU A 28 -37.48 10.00 -13.70
C GLU A 28 -36.59 9.72 -12.48
N VAL A 29 -37.15 9.13 -11.41
CA VAL A 29 -36.37 8.74 -10.23
C VAL A 29 -35.33 7.68 -10.56
N ASP A 30 -35.72 6.64 -11.32
CA ASP A 30 -34.81 5.58 -11.76
C ASP A 30 -33.67 6.13 -12.63
N ALA A 31 -33.95 7.11 -13.50
CA ALA A 31 -32.94 7.79 -14.31
C ALA A 31 -31.96 8.62 -13.46
N LEU A 32 -32.46 9.34 -12.45
CA LEU A 32 -31.64 10.10 -11.52
C LEU A 32 -30.73 9.20 -10.68
N ILE A 33 -31.28 8.09 -10.17
CA ILE A 33 -30.50 7.10 -9.40
C ILE A 33 -29.39 6.50 -10.27
N LYS A 34 -29.72 6.13 -11.52
CA LYS A 34 -28.73 5.58 -12.45
C LYS A 34 -27.59 6.58 -12.71
N TYR A 35 -27.94 7.85 -12.97
CA TYR A 35 -26.94 8.91 -13.16
C TYR A 35 -26.03 9.06 -11.94
N ALA A 36 -26.59 9.08 -10.73
CA ALA A 36 -25.81 9.21 -9.51
C ALA A 36 -24.84 8.03 -9.29
N ILE A 37 -25.27 6.80 -9.58
CA ILE A 37 -24.42 5.61 -9.48
C ILE A 37 -23.30 5.64 -10.52
N ASP A 38 -23.62 6.00 -11.76
CA ASP A 38 -22.64 6.06 -12.85
C ASP A 38 -21.58 7.15 -12.57
N GLU A 39 -21.99 8.29 -12.02
CA GLU A 39 -21.07 9.36 -11.63
C GLU A 39 -20.19 8.96 -10.45
N ALA A 40 -20.77 8.32 -9.41
CA ALA A 40 -20.01 7.79 -8.29
C ALA A 40 -18.94 6.79 -8.74
N ARG A 41 -19.29 5.86 -9.65
CA ARG A 41 -18.33 4.90 -10.21
C ARG A 41 -17.17 5.56 -10.94
N LYS A 42 -17.43 6.59 -11.77
CA LYS A 42 -16.37 7.32 -12.48
C LYS A 42 -15.42 8.00 -11.51
N ILE A 43 -15.96 8.63 -10.46
CA ILE A 43 -15.16 9.31 -9.43
C ILE A 43 -14.29 8.28 -8.69
N ASP A 44 -14.89 7.14 -8.29
CA ASP A 44 -14.17 6.08 -7.60
C ASP A 44 -13.03 5.52 -8.47
N GLU A 45 -13.28 5.22 -9.75
CA GLU A 45 -12.25 4.73 -10.67
C GLU A 45 -11.07 5.71 -10.81
N ALA A 46 -11.35 7.00 -11.00
CA ALA A 46 -10.34 8.03 -11.11
C ALA A 46 -9.55 8.20 -9.79
N SER A 47 -10.25 8.15 -8.65
CA SER A 47 -9.64 8.23 -7.33
C SER A 47 -8.73 7.03 -7.05
N MET A 48 -9.21 5.82 -7.33
CA MET A 48 -8.45 4.58 -7.14
C MET A 48 -7.21 4.54 -8.03
N ALA A 49 -7.30 5.03 -9.27
CA ALA A 49 -6.15 5.14 -10.15
C ALA A 49 -5.05 6.04 -9.55
N LYS A 50 -5.43 7.18 -8.95
CA LYS A 50 -4.49 8.07 -8.25
C LYS A 50 -3.89 7.40 -7.02
N HIS A 51 -4.72 6.79 -6.16
CA HIS A 51 -4.25 6.13 -4.95
C HIS A 51 -3.23 5.02 -5.23
N ASN A 52 -3.42 4.23 -6.30
CA ASN A 52 -2.45 3.21 -6.68
C ASN A 52 -1.10 3.79 -7.12
N ARG A 53 -1.10 4.96 -7.79
CA ARG A 53 0.15 5.65 -8.16
C ARG A 53 0.88 6.15 -6.93
N ASP A 54 0.17 6.81 -6.02
CA ASP A 54 0.74 7.34 -4.78
C ASP A 54 1.30 6.20 -3.92
N ALA A 55 0.55 5.12 -3.75
CA ALA A 55 1.00 3.93 -3.02
C ALA A 55 2.26 3.30 -3.67
N THR A 56 2.32 3.24 -5.00
CA THR A 56 3.50 2.74 -5.72
C THR A 56 4.74 3.58 -5.39
N VAL A 57 4.63 4.92 -5.46
CA VAL A 57 5.75 5.82 -5.18
C VAL A 57 6.20 5.68 -3.72
N ILE A 58 5.27 5.66 -2.78
CA ILE A 58 5.57 5.47 -1.35
C ILE A 58 6.28 4.13 -1.13
N SER A 59 5.77 3.04 -1.74
CA SER A 59 6.38 1.71 -1.60
C SER A 59 7.79 1.64 -2.17
N MET A 60 8.06 2.35 -3.27
CA MET A 60 9.39 2.46 -3.86
C MET A 60 10.35 3.18 -2.90
N ILE A 61 9.94 4.32 -2.34
CA ILE A 61 10.75 5.07 -1.38
C ILE A 61 11.04 4.22 -0.14
N LEU A 62 10.02 3.57 0.42
CA LEU A 62 10.16 2.70 1.58
C LEU A 62 11.08 1.51 1.30
N GLY A 63 10.99 0.92 0.10
CA GLY A 63 11.89 -0.14 -0.33
C GLY A 63 13.35 0.33 -0.38
N PHE A 64 13.61 1.50 -0.95
CA PHE A 64 14.95 2.08 -0.99
C PHE A 64 15.47 2.47 0.39
N THR A 65 14.65 3.03 1.28
CA THR A 65 15.08 3.37 2.64
C THR A 65 15.40 2.11 3.45
N ALA A 66 14.59 1.06 3.33
CA ALA A 66 14.88 -0.22 3.97
C ALA A 66 16.17 -0.85 3.45
N LEU A 67 16.40 -0.81 2.13
CA LEU A 67 17.64 -1.31 1.54
C LEU A 67 18.86 -0.51 1.99
N ALA A 68 18.76 0.83 2.05
CA ALA A 68 19.84 1.69 2.51
C ALA A 68 20.20 1.41 3.98
N LEU A 69 19.19 1.28 4.85
CA LEU A 69 19.40 0.91 6.26
C LEU A 69 19.99 -0.50 6.40
N PHE A 70 19.58 -1.44 5.55
CA PHE A 70 20.15 -2.79 5.53
C PHE A 70 21.62 -2.79 5.13
N VAL A 71 21.99 -2.05 4.08
CA VAL A 71 23.39 -1.92 3.64
C VAL A 71 24.23 -1.19 4.69
N ASP A 72 23.71 -0.15 5.34
CA ASP A 72 24.39 0.51 6.47
C ASP A 72 24.69 -0.48 7.61
N GLY A 73 23.69 -1.28 8.00
CA GLY A 73 23.85 -2.32 9.01
C GLY A 73 24.85 -3.42 8.60
N LEU A 74 24.82 -3.85 7.33
CA LEU A 74 25.76 -4.83 6.80
C LEU A 74 27.20 -4.30 6.78
N LEU A 75 27.41 -3.07 6.32
CA LEU A 75 28.73 -2.44 6.29
C LEU A 75 29.30 -2.23 7.69
N ARG A 76 28.45 -1.96 8.67
CA ARG A 76 28.83 -1.89 10.09
C ARG A 76 29.20 -3.24 10.67
N LEU A 77 28.47 -4.31 10.31
CA LEU A 77 28.84 -5.68 10.68
C LEU A 77 30.15 -6.14 10.03
N LEU A 78 30.45 -5.62 8.83
CA LEU A 78 31.70 -5.86 8.12
C LEU A 78 32.86 -4.95 8.59
N GLY A 79 32.70 -4.14 9.64
CA GLY A 79 33.78 -3.29 10.17
C GLY A 79 34.29 -2.19 9.21
N ILE A 80 33.65 -1.99 8.05
CA ILE A 80 34.03 -0.95 7.07
C ILE A 80 33.60 0.44 7.57
N ILE A 81 32.46 0.51 8.27
CA ILE A 81 31.89 1.74 8.82
C ILE A 81 32.00 1.70 10.35
N PRO A 82 32.51 2.76 11.02
CA PRO A 82 32.64 2.80 12.47
C PRO A 82 31.27 2.67 13.18
N PRO A 83 31.25 2.11 14.41
CA PRO A 83 30.02 1.90 15.16
C PRO A 83 29.32 3.24 15.46
N PHE A 84 27.99 3.27 15.29
CA PHE A 84 27.15 4.43 15.60
C PHE A 84 26.24 4.07 16.78
N MET A 85 26.12 4.97 17.76
CA MET A 85 25.37 4.77 19.02
C MET A 85 25.88 3.61 19.89
N GLU A 86 27.19 3.38 19.98
CA GLU A 86 27.81 2.36 20.87
C GLU A 86 27.37 0.90 20.59
N ILE A 87 26.69 0.65 19.46
CA ILE A 87 26.32 -0.70 19.03
C ILE A 87 27.47 -1.27 18.19
N ASP A 88 28.40 -1.95 18.86
CA ASP A 88 29.50 -2.69 18.25
C ASP A 88 29.05 -4.11 17.87
N ILE A 89 28.76 -4.31 16.58
CA ILE A 89 28.43 -5.63 16.00
C ILE A 89 29.56 -6.07 15.06
N ASP A 90 30.78 -5.63 15.30
CA ASP A 90 31.91 -6.09 14.50
C ASP A 90 32.17 -7.57 14.82
N VAL A 91 31.84 -8.44 13.87
CA VAL A 91 32.07 -9.89 13.96
C VAL A 91 33.36 -10.27 13.22
N LEU A 92 33.91 -9.38 12.39
CA LEU A 92 35.08 -9.67 11.58
C LEU A 92 36.31 -9.89 12.42
N ASP A 93 36.57 -9.04 13.40
CA ASP A 93 37.72 -9.20 14.29
C ASP A 93 37.67 -10.56 15.02
N ARG A 94 36.48 -10.97 15.48
CA ARG A 94 36.29 -12.27 16.14
C ARG A 94 36.52 -13.46 15.20
N ILE A 95 36.14 -13.32 13.93
CA ILE A 95 36.36 -14.36 12.92
C ILE A 95 37.84 -14.43 12.54
N VAL A 96 38.50 -13.30 12.33
CA VAL A 96 39.93 -13.23 11.97
C VAL A 96 40.77 -13.86 13.06
N GLU A 97 40.55 -13.50 14.31
CA GLU A 97 41.29 -14.04 15.46
C GLU A 97 41.08 -15.56 15.58
N ARG A 98 39.85 -16.03 15.36
CA ARG A 98 39.53 -17.47 15.36
C ARG A 98 40.21 -18.22 14.22
N VAL A 99 40.25 -17.65 13.01
CA VAL A 99 40.91 -18.25 11.84
C VAL A 99 42.42 -18.30 12.03
N GLU A 100 43.02 -17.25 12.58
CA GLU A 100 44.46 -17.22 12.86
C GLU A 100 44.83 -18.32 13.85
N VAL A 101 44.14 -18.43 14.98
CA VAL A 101 44.42 -19.50 15.96
C VAL A 101 44.20 -20.90 15.36
N ASP A 102 43.07 -21.15 14.71
CA ASP A 102 42.70 -22.51 14.30
C ASP A 102 43.45 -23.00 13.04
N VAL A 103 43.88 -22.09 12.15
CA VAL A 103 44.50 -22.45 10.86
C VAL A 103 46.02 -22.29 10.87
N PHE A 104 46.56 -21.23 11.48
CA PHE A 104 48.01 -21.00 11.49
C PHE A 104 48.76 -22.04 12.32
N ASP A 105 48.17 -22.46 13.46
CA ASP A 105 48.76 -23.51 14.29
C ASP A 105 48.78 -24.86 13.57
N LYS A 106 47.75 -25.17 12.79
CA LYS A 106 47.71 -26.40 11.98
C LYS A 106 48.69 -26.35 10.82
N LEU A 107 48.88 -25.19 10.19
CA LEU A 107 49.88 -25.00 9.13
C LEU A 107 51.32 -25.12 9.64
N LYS A 108 51.63 -24.60 10.84
CA LYS A 108 52.94 -24.79 11.48
C LYS A 108 53.23 -26.23 11.87
N GLN A 109 52.21 -26.99 12.23
CA GLN A 109 52.35 -28.41 12.59
C GLN A 109 52.64 -29.32 11.40
N VAL A 110 52.39 -28.88 10.16
CA VAL A 110 52.73 -29.68 8.98
C VAL A 110 54.23 -29.53 8.69
N PRO A 111 55.03 -30.61 8.68
CA PRO A 111 56.44 -30.53 8.32
C PRO A 111 56.55 -30.31 6.80
N ILE A 112 56.47 -29.06 6.36
CA ILE A 112 56.60 -28.65 4.94
C ILE A 112 57.91 -29.17 4.33
N GLN A 113 58.95 -29.33 5.16
CA GLN A 113 60.25 -29.89 4.78
C GLN A 113 60.17 -31.33 4.24
N LYS A 114 59.19 -32.14 4.63
CA LYS A 114 59.00 -33.51 4.09
C LYS A 114 58.24 -33.53 2.77
N LEU A 115 57.49 -32.47 2.43
CA LEU A 115 56.72 -32.38 1.19
C LEU A 115 57.57 -31.92 -0.01
N PHE A 116 58.63 -31.14 0.27
CA PHE A 116 59.57 -30.61 -0.74
C PHE A 116 60.85 -31.46 -0.91
N GLN A 117 60.99 -32.60 -0.22
CA GLN A 117 62.11 -33.55 -0.39
C GLN A 117 61.78 -34.66 -1.41
N ARG A 118 61.21 -34.29 -2.57
CA ARG A 118 61.14 -35.15 -3.75
C ARG A 118 61.99 -34.59 -4.87
#